data_AF-A0A4R7I0L7-F1
#
_entry.id   AF-A0A4R7I0L7-F1
#
_cell.length_a   1.000
_cell.length_b   1.000
_cell.length_c   1.000
_cell.angle_alpha   90.00
_cell.angle_beta   90.00
_cell.angle_gamma   90.00
#
_symmetry.space_group_name_H-M   'P 1'
#
loop_
_entity.id
_entity.type
_entity.pdbx_description
1 polymer ?
#
loop_
_entity_poly.entity_id
_entity_poly.type
_entity_poly.pdbx_seq_one_letter_code
_entity_poly.pdbx_strand_id
1 'polypeptide(L)'
;MAFVNKSGGDGEETSTDVAAGAPPHPDFDFDPNDPDQVKVHYDLAGWSIDQRAELAETLAENAVPHVWEDDELVIPEHLEGPVDQLFEQLEAEIGPFPVVLGDDDAATEFGLDEWKRADLLSLQQALVEAEIPHRWHDTTLFVATDAEHVVDDLLDAIEAGEVASLDEDTEAPDGALHALYSAADKLRRDPTHGSSRDSLLALVPRLSPSAPPFGMAGGPWATMVGAATALVATFENGRPTDEIKEAANALHGVCRDWV
;
A
#
# COMPACT_ATOMS: atom_id res chain seq x y z
N MET A 1 -43.90 41.64 -14.64
CA MET A 1 -44.92 41.27 -13.63
C MET A 1 -45.65 40.03 -14.12
N ALA A 2 -45.44 38.88 -13.47
CA ALA A 2 -46.26 37.67 -13.67
C ALA A 2 -45.86 36.57 -12.66
N PHE A 3 -46.65 36.49 -11.60
CA PHE A 3 -47.18 35.28 -10.96
C PHE A 3 -46.29 34.35 -10.12
N VAL A 4 -46.63 34.36 -8.82
CA VAL A 4 -46.50 33.28 -7.84
C VAL A 4 -47.67 32.30 -8.02
N ASN A 5 -47.44 30.97 -7.96
CA ASN A 5 -48.08 30.15 -6.94
C ASN A 5 -47.35 28.82 -6.65
N LYS A 6 -47.46 28.47 -5.37
CA LYS A 6 -46.85 27.41 -4.55
C LYS A 6 -47.64 26.08 -4.64
N SER A 7 -46.92 24.96 -4.70
CA SER A 7 -47.25 23.60 -4.20
C SER A 7 -46.01 22.75 -4.49
N GLY A 8 -45.20 22.33 -3.51
CA GLY A 8 -45.51 21.24 -2.59
C GLY A 8 -44.87 19.96 -3.14
N GLY A 9 -43.75 19.55 -2.55
CA GLY A 9 -43.01 18.34 -2.93
C GLY A 9 -41.60 18.35 -2.38
N ASP A 10 -41.44 17.73 -1.21
CA ASP A 10 -40.28 16.97 -0.75
C ASP A 10 -38.97 17.20 -1.51
N GLY A 11 -38.11 18.01 -0.90
CA GLY A 11 -36.67 17.90 -1.09
C GLY A 11 -36.13 17.64 0.30
N GLU A 12 -35.76 16.39 0.56
CA GLU A 12 -34.81 16.00 1.60
C GLU A 12 -33.79 17.13 1.78
N GLU A 13 -33.87 17.84 2.91
CA GLU A 13 -32.66 18.46 3.43
C GLU A 13 -31.80 17.27 3.79
N THR A 14 -30.96 16.87 2.82
CA THR A 14 -29.77 16.09 3.07
C THR A 14 -28.97 16.93 4.04
N SER A 15 -29.28 16.75 5.33
CA SER A 15 -28.38 17.06 6.43
C SER A 15 -27.17 16.20 6.12
N THR A 16 -26.24 16.76 5.34
CA THR A 16 -24.87 16.27 5.31
C THR A 16 -24.43 16.38 6.75
N ASP A 17 -24.32 15.20 7.36
CA ASP A 17 -23.90 14.97 8.72
C ASP A 17 -22.43 15.43 8.80
N VAL A 18 -22.22 16.75 8.82
CA VAL A 18 -20.92 17.35 9.09
C VAL A 18 -20.66 17.05 10.55
N ALA A 19 -19.84 16.03 10.80
CA ALA A 19 -19.32 15.75 12.12
C ALA A 19 -18.47 16.95 12.55
N ALA A 20 -19.11 17.97 13.14
CA ALA A 20 -18.46 19.10 13.79
C ALA A 20 -17.77 18.55 15.05
N GLY A 21 -16.47 18.28 14.93
CA GLY A 21 -15.74 17.46 15.91
C GLY A 21 -15.30 18.20 17.19
N ALA A 22 -15.16 19.52 17.16
CA ALA A 22 -14.66 20.27 18.31
C ALA A 22 -15.78 21.00 19.09
N PRO A 23 -15.74 20.99 20.44
CA PRO A 23 -16.62 21.85 21.23
C PRO A 23 -16.37 23.34 20.92
N PRO A 24 -17.39 24.21 20.99
CA PRO A 24 -17.26 25.62 20.67
C PRO A 24 -16.17 26.27 21.55
N HIS A 25 -15.22 26.94 20.89
CA HIS A 25 -14.12 27.63 21.59
C HIS A 25 -14.66 28.90 22.27
N PRO A 26 -14.38 29.14 23.57
CA PRO A 26 -15.01 30.23 24.33
C PRO A 26 -14.66 31.63 23.83
N ASP A 27 -13.54 31.78 23.13
CA ASP A 27 -13.00 33.08 22.69
C ASP A 27 -13.18 33.35 21.18
N PHE A 28 -13.67 32.38 20.39
CA PHE A 28 -13.82 32.53 18.93
C PHE A 28 -14.95 31.64 18.39
N ASP A 29 -15.90 32.24 17.68
CA ASP A 29 -17.01 31.56 17.03
C ASP A 29 -16.68 31.35 15.55
N PHE A 30 -16.16 30.16 15.22
CA PHE A 30 -15.84 29.80 13.84
C PHE A 30 -17.13 29.50 13.08
N ASP A 31 -17.43 30.30 12.06
CA ASP A 31 -18.54 30.04 11.14
C ASP A 31 -17.98 29.72 9.75
N PRO A 32 -18.03 28.44 9.32
CA PRO A 32 -17.54 28.04 8.00
C PRO A 32 -18.36 28.65 6.85
N ASN A 33 -19.54 29.22 7.09
CA ASN A 33 -20.34 29.89 6.06
C ASN A 33 -20.14 31.41 6.03
N ASP A 34 -19.37 31.97 6.97
CA ASP A 34 -19.09 33.41 7.00
C ASP A 34 -18.11 33.77 5.88
N PRO A 35 -18.49 34.64 4.91
CA PRO A 35 -17.61 35.06 3.83
C PRO A 35 -16.53 36.05 4.28
N ASP A 36 -16.67 36.68 5.45
CA ASP A 36 -15.70 37.64 5.98
C ASP A 36 -14.59 36.95 6.80
N GLN A 37 -14.74 35.66 7.11
CA GLN A 37 -13.72 34.85 7.79
C GLN A 37 -12.75 34.23 6.79
N VAL A 38 -11.45 34.47 6.98
CA VAL A 38 -10.38 33.85 6.19
C VAL A 38 -10.14 32.43 6.70
N LYS A 39 -10.10 31.48 5.76
CA LYS A 39 -10.03 30.05 6.01
C LYS A 39 -8.85 29.45 5.28
N VAL A 40 -8.30 28.39 5.85
CA VAL A 40 -7.28 27.54 5.24
C VAL A 40 -7.89 26.18 5.00
N HIS A 41 -7.64 25.63 3.81
CA HIS A 41 -8.10 24.32 3.36
C HIS A 41 -6.88 23.41 3.23
N TYR A 42 -6.90 22.27 3.90
CA TYR A 42 -5.93 21.20 3.70
C TYR A 42 -6.58 20.09 2.89
N ASP A 43 -6.01 19.78 1.73
CA ASP A 43 -6.43 18.65 0.90
C ASP A 43 -5.87 17.35 1.48
N LEU A 44 -6.76 16.46 1.93
CA LEU A 44 -6.43 15.15 2.51
C LEU A 44 -7.05 14.01 1.69
N ALA A 45 -7.33 14.23 0.40
CA ALA A 45 -7.91 13.23 -0.50
C ALA A 45 -7.03 11.97 -0.64
N GLY A 46 -5.71 12.11 -0.47
CA GLY A 46 -4.77 10.99 -0.48
C GLY A 46 -4.77 10.15 0.80
N TRP A 47 -5.26 10.69 1.92
CA TRP A 47 -5.13 10.06 3.24
C TRP A 47 -6.10 8.89 3.43
N SER A 48 -5.67 7.92 4.23
CA SER A 48 -6.56 6.83 4.65
C SER A 48 -7.62 7.32 5.65
N ILE A 49 -8.72 6.57 5.78
CA ILE A 49 -9.78 6.87 6.74
C ILE A 49 -9.22 6.89 8.17
N ASP A 50 -8.31 5.96 8.49
CA ASP A 50 -7.71 5.87 9.81
C ASP A 50 -6.82 7.09 10.08
N GLN A 51 -5.99 7.51 9.12
CA GLN A 51 -5.15 8.71 9.26
C GLN A 51 -6.00 9.97 9.50
N ARG A 52 -7.12 10.13 8.78
CA ARG A 52 -8.05 11.25 8.99
C ARG A 52 -8.79 11.17 10.32
N ALA A 53 -9.12 9.97 10.78
CA ALA A 53 -9.74 9.78 12.09
C ALA A 53 -8.78 10.18 13.22
N GLU A 54 -7.52 9.77 13.15
CA GLU A 54 -6.47 10.16 14.11
C GLU A 54 -6.24 11.68 14.11
N LEU A 55 -6.23 12.31 12.92
CA LEU A 55 -6.16 13.77 12.82
C LEU A 55 -7.38 14.44 13.44
N ALA A 56 -8.59 13.95 13.16
CA ALA A 56 -9.82 14.51 13.72
C ALA A 56 -9.85 14.40 15.26
N GLU A 57 -9.37 13.28 15.83
CA GLU A 57 -9.19 13.11 17.27
C GLU A 57 -8.18 14.12 17.82
N THR A 58 -7.00 14.22 17.19
CA THR A 58 -5.95 15.17 17.58
C THR A 58 -6.47 16.62 17.60
N LEU A 59 -7.23 17.04 16.58
CA LEU A 59 -7.83 18.37 16.51
C LEU A 59 -8.86 18.60 17.61
N ALA A 60 -9.70 17.60 17.89
CA ALA A 60 -10.72 17.68 18.94
C ALA A 60 -10.10 17.76 20.35
N GLU A 61 -9.04 16.98 20.62
CA GLU A 61 -8.29 17.01 21.89
C GLU A 61 -7.64 18.38 22.14
N ASN A 62 -7.16 19.02 21.07
CA ASN A 62 -6.57 20.36 21.12
C ASN A 62 -7.61 21.48 21.03
N ALA A 63 -8.91 21.14 21.00
CA ALA A 63 -10.03 22.07 20.87
C ALA A 63 -9.91 23.02 19.68
N VAL A 64 -9.40 22.52 18.55
CA VAL A 64 -9.26 23.29 17.30
C VAL A 64 -10.61 23.38 16.60
N PRO A 65 -11.20 24.56 16.40
CA PRO A 65 -12.38 24.75 15.56
C PRO A 65 -12.08 24.36 14.12
N HIS A 66 -12.82 23.39 13.59
CA HIS A 66 -12.66 22.90 12.22
C HIS A 66 -13.98 22.37 11.65
N VAL A 67 -14.05 22.28 10.33
CA VAL A 67 -15.10 21.54 9.61
C VAL A 67 -14.45 20.67 8.54
N TRP A 68 -15.15 19.62 8.16
CA TRP A 68 -14.78 18.75 7.05
C TRP A 68 -15.66 19.05 5.83
N GLU A 69 -15.03 19.35 4.70
CA GLU A 69 -15.68 19.52 3.39
C GLU A 69 -15.19 18.39 2.48
N ASP A 70 -15.98 17.32 2.38
CA ASP A 70 -15.58 16.07 1.72
C ASP A 70 -14.28 15.48 2.32
N ASP A 71 -13.16 15.52 1.59
CA ASP A 71 -11.84 15.09 2.05
C ASP A 71 -10.93 16.28 2.45
N GLU A 72 -11.46 17.50 2.47
CA GLU A 72 -10.73 18.70 2.90
C GLU A 72 -11.00 19.05 4.36
N LEU A 73 -9.93 19.39 5.08
CA LEU A 73 -10.01 19.99 6.41
C LEU A 73 -10.00 21.51 6.29
N VAL A 74 -11.04 22.16 6.83
CA VAL A 74 -11.16 23.62 6.80
C VAL A 74 -11.04 24.19 8.21
N ILE A 75 -10.13 25.14 8.37
CA ILE A 75 -9.85 25.82 9.65
C ILE A 75 -9.79 27.34 9.48
N PRO A 76 -9.90 28.11 10.56
CA PRO A 76 -9.53 29.54 10.56
C PRO A 76 -8.05 29.76 10.27
N GLU A 77 -7.72 30.75 9.43
CA GLU A 77 -6.32 31.09 9.05
C GLU A 77 -5.39 31.31 10.26
N HIS A 78 -5.87 31.95 11.32
CA HIS A 78 -5.05 32.23 12.50
C HIS A 78 -4.62 30.97 13.28
N LEU A 79 -5.18 29.80 12.97
CA LEU A 79 -4.85 28.51 13.55
C LEU A 79 -3.98 27.62 12.65
N GLU A 80 -3.63 28.08 11.44
CA GLU A 80 -2.75 27.37 10.50
C GLU A 80 -1.46 26.89 11.18
N GLY A 81 -0.65 27.81 11.73
CA GLY A 81 0.62 27.43 12.36
C GLY A 81 0.51 26.43 13.53
N PRO A 82 -0.47 26.56 14.45
CA PRO A 82 -0.76 25.52 15.44
C PRO A 82 -1.20 24.18 14.84
N VAL A 83 -2.02 24.18 13.78
CA VAL A 83 -2.49 22.95 13.13
C VAL A 83 -1.37 22.28 12.35
N ASP A 84 -0.51 23.03 11.66
CA ASP A 84 0.70 22.50 10.99
C ASP A 84 1.59 21.74 11.98
N GLN A 85 1.76 22.27 13.20
CA GLN A 85 2.51 21.58 14.26
C GLN A 85 1.84 20.27 14.72
N LEU A 86 0.51 20.17 14.64
CA LEU A 86 -0.21 18.93 14.92
C LEU A 86 -0.03 17.92 13.78
N PHE A 87 -0.05 18.37 12.52
CA PHE A 87 0.31 17.53 11.37
C PHE A 87 1.73 16.97 11.49
N GLU A 88 2.73 17.81 11.79
CA GLU A 88 4.12 17.38 11.98
C GLU A 88 4.26 16.36 13.13
N GLN A 89 3.53 16.55 14.23
CA GLN A 89 3.54 15.61 15.35
C GLN A 89 2.91 14.27 14.98
N LEU A 90 1.76 14.31 14.29
CA LEU A 90 1.05 13.13 13.85
C LEU A 90 1.87 12.35 12.81
N GLU A 91 2.53 13.04 11.89
CA GLU A 91 3.41 12.44 10.89
C GLU A 91 4.62 11.76 11.53
N ALA A 92 5.19 12.36 12.58
CA ALA A 92 6.27 11.75 13.34
C ALA A 92 5.83 10.47 14.10
N GLU A 93 4.54 10.32 14.39
CA GLU A 93 3.99 9.18 15.13
C GLU A 93 3.54 8.04 14.21
N ILE A 94 2.82 8.36 13.12
CA ILE A 94 2.14 7.37 12.27
C ILE A 94 2.39 7.57 10.76
N GLY A 95 3.26 8.49 10.37
CA GLY A 95 3.63 8.73 8.97
C GLY A 95 4.53 7.65 8.36
N PRO A 96 4.98 7.83 7.10
CA PRO A 96 4.80 9.02 6.25
C PRO A 96 3.37 9.18 5.69
N PHE A 97 2.98 10.41 5.36
CA PHE A 97 1.66 10.69 4.78
C PHE A 97 1.72 10.98 3.27
N PRO A 98 0.63 10.70 2.55
CA PRO A 98 0.52 11.08 1.15
C PRO A 98 0.63 12.60 0.96
N VAL A 99 1.55 13.01 0.09
CA VAL A 99 1.70 14.40 -0.34
C VAL A 99 0.90 14.61 -1.62
N VAL A 100 -0.09 15.50 -1.58
CA VAL A 100 -0.95 15.79 -2.73
C VAL A 100 -0.23 16.73 -3.71
N LEU A 101 -0.30 16.42 -5.00
CA LEU A 101 0.12 17.31 -6.08
C LEU A 101 -1.05 18.24 -6.46
N GLY A 102 -0.83 19.55 -6.43
CA GLY A 102 -1.85 20.54 -6.79
C GLY A 102 -2.27 20.46 -8.26
N ASP A 103 -3.51 20.84 -8.56
CA ASP A 103 -4.05 20.79 -9.93
C ASP A 103 -3.29 21.70 -10.91
N ASP A 104 -2.77 22.83 -10.44
CA ASP A 104 -2.01 23.80 -11.23
C ASP A 104 -0.49 23.53 -11.24
N ASP A 105 -0.02 22.52 -10.50
CA ASP A 105 1.40 22.20 -10.40
C ASP A 105 1.93 21.54 -11.69
N ALA A 106 3.21 21.77 -11.96
CA ALA A 106 3.88 21.12 -13.08
C ALA A 106 3.98 19.61 -12.84
N ALA A 107 3.28 18.84 -13.66
CA ALA A 107 3.14 17.40 -13.50
C ALA A 107 3.64 16.63 -14.73
N THR A 108 4.28 15.50 -14.49
CA THR A 108 4.54 14.46 -15.49
C THR A 108 3.47 13.36 -15.38
N GLU A 109 2.96 12.90 -16.51
CA GLU A 109 1.87 11.93 -16.62
C GLU A 109 2.38 10.52 -16.94
N PHE A 110 1.90 9.53 -16.19
CA PHE A 110 2.17 8.10 -16.35
C PHE A 110 0.86 7.34 -16.58
N GLY A 111 0.69 6.78 -17.79
CA GLY A 111 -0.46 5.93 -18.12
C GLY A 111 -0.23 4.50 -17.67
N LEU A 112 -1.02 4.02 -16.70
CA LEU A 112 -0.86 2.71 -16.07
C LEU A 112 -2.09 1.81 -16.25
N ASP A 113 -2.86 1.98 -17.33
CA ASP A 113 -4.10 1.23 -17.61
C ASP A 113 -3.87 -0.28 -17.83
N GLU A 114 -2.67 -0.65 -18.30
CA GLU A 114 -2.28 -2.05 -18.53
C GLU A 114 -1.63 -2.70 -17.29
N TRP A 115 -1.40 -1.94 -16.21
CA TRP A 115 -0.72 -2.43 -15.01
C TRP A 115 -1.64 -3.28 -14.16
N LYS A 116 -1.07 -4.29 -13.49
CA LYS A 116 -1.85 -5.12 -12.57
C LYS A 116 -2.20 -4.33 -11.33
N ARG A 117 -3.35 -4.65 -10.74
CA ARG A 117 -3.80 -4.00 -9.50
C ARG A 117 -2.82 -4.13 -8.34
N ALA A 118 -2.14 -5.27 -8.21
CA ALA A 118 -1.11 -5.46 -7.18
C ALA A 118 0.07 -4.51 -7.37
N ASP A 119 0.55 -4.38 -8.61
CA ASP A 119 1.66 -3.50 -8.97
C ASP A 119 1.32 -2.02 -8.72
N LEU A 120 0.07 -1.61 -9.02
CA LEU A 120 -0.44 -0.27 -8.72
C LEU A 120 -0.50 0.02 -7.21
N LEU A 121 -0.87 -0.95 -6.39
CA LEU A 121 -0.88 -0.79 -4.92
C LEU A 121 0.54 -0.65 -4.38
N SER A 122 1.47 -1.47 -4.86
CA SER A 122 2.90 -1.34 -4.50
C SER A 122 3.46 0.02 -4.91
N LEU A 123 3.08 0.52 -6.10
CA LEU A 123 3.49 1.85 -6.54
C LEU A 123 2.90 2.95 -5.65
N GLN A 124 1.61 2.89 -5.30
CA GLN A 124 0.97 3.87 -4.42
C GLN A 124 1.70 3.97 -3.08
N GLN A 125 2.06 2.84 -2.47
CA GLN A 125 2.82 2.82 -1.22
C GLN A 125 4.23 3.39 -1.41
N ALA A 126 4.93 2.99 -2.48
CA ALA A 126 6.28 3.47 -2.74
C ALA A 126 6.33 4.99 -2.95
N LEU A 127 5.30 5.59 -3.56
CA LEU A 127 5.18 7.04 -3.72
C LEU A 127 5.02 7.74 -2.35
N VAL A 128 4.23 7.17 -1.45
CA VAL A 128 4.05 7.71 -0.09
C VAL A 128 5.34 7.57 0.72
N GLU A 129 6.00 6.42 0.68
CA GLU A 129 7.27 6.19 1.38
C GLU A 129 8.40 7.07 0.88
N ALA A 130 8.40 7.39 -0.42
CA ALA A 130 9.34 8.32 -1.03
C ALA A 130 8.93 9.80 -0.88
N GLU A 131 7.80 10.08 -0.21
CA GLU A 131 7.22 11.41 -0.05
C GLU A 131 7.06 12.16 -1.39
N ILE A 132 6.72 11.44 -2.46
CA ILE A 132 6.59 12.01 -3.80
C ILE A 132 5.20 12.65 -3.94
N PRO A 133 5.12 13.98 -4.22
CA PRO A 133 3.84 14.63 -4.49
C PRO A 133 3.19 14.02 -5.72
N HIS A 134 1.97 13.51 -5.56
CA HIS A 134 1.25 12.85 -6.64
C HIS A 134 -0.26 13.05 -6.59
N ARG A 135 -0.92 12.83 -7.73
CA ARG A 135 -2.38 12.71 -7.83
C ARG A 135 -2.76 11.64 -8.84
N TRP A 136 -3.91 11.00 -8.61
CA TRP A 136 -4.45 9.97 -9.48
C TRP A 136 -5.66 10.46 -10.24
N HIS A 137 -5.77 10.08 -11.51
CA HIS A 137 -6.98 10.20 -12.30
C HIS A 137 -7.23 8.86 -13.00
N ASP A 138 -8.24 8.12 -12.55
CA ASP A 138 -8.46 6.73 -12.97
C ASP A 138 -7.20 5.85 -12.79
N THR A 139 -6.58 5.41 -13.88
CA THR A 139 -5.33 4.64 -13.90
C THR A 139 -4.12 5.47 -14.33
N THR A 140 -4.30 6.79 -14.44
CA THR A 140 -3.24 7.73 -14.79
C THR A 140 -2.68 8.36 -13.53
N LEU A 141 -1.38 8.20 -13.33
CA LEU A 141 -0.63 8.82 -12.25
C LEU A 141 -0.02 10.13 -12.73
N PHE A 142 -0.18 11.19 -11.96
CA PHE A 142 0.51 12.47 -12.16
C PHE A 142 1.43 12.71 -10.97
N VAL A 143 2.69 13.05 -11.24
CA VAL A 143 3.70 13.33 -10.23
C VAL A 143 4.39 14.65 -10.53
N ALA A 144 4.97 15.28 -9.51
CA ALA A 144 5.78 16.49 -9.72
C ALA A 144 6.87 16.22 -10.78
N THR A 145 7.04 17.13 -11.75
CA THR A 145 7.96 16.92 -12.88
C THR A 145 9.42 16.68 -12.45
N ASP A 146 9.85 17.19 -11.30
CA ASP A 146 11.19 16.94 -10.75
C ASP A 146 11.36 15.55 -10.14
N ALA A 147 10.27 14.84 -9.83
CA ALA A 147 10.25 13.47 -9.35
C ALA A 147 10.15 12.41 -10.47
N GLU A 148 9.98 12.82 -11.74
CA GLU A 148 9.81 11.93 -12.90
C GLU A 148 10.82 10.76 -12.92
N HIS A 149 12.12 11.07 -12.79
CA HIS A 149 13.15 10.04 -12.82
C HIS A 149 13.08 9.05 -11.66
N VAL A 150 12.64 9.50 -10.48
CA VAL A 150 12.46 8.61 -9.32
C VAL A 150 11.29 7.66 -9.57
N VAL A 151 10.22 8.17 -10.18
CA VAL A 151 9.03 7.38 -10.49
C VAL A 151 9.30 6.38 -11.60
N ASP A 152 10.06 6.75 -12.64
CA ASP A 152 10.56 5.80 -13.65
C ASP A 152 11.33 4.64 -12.99
N ASP A 153 12.28 4.95 -12.10
CA ASP A 153 13.06 3.95 -11.39
C ASP A 153 12.17 3.02 -10.52
N LEU A 154 11.14 3.58 -9.88
CA LEU A 154 10.16 2.81 -9.10
C LEU A 154 9.32 1.88 -10.00
N LEU A 155 8.86 2.36 -11.15
CA LEU A 155 8.11 1.56 -12.11
C LEU A 155 8.97 0.40 -12.63
N ASP A 156 10.21 0.67 -13.04
CA ASP A 156 11.15 -0.36 -13.48
C ASP A 156 11.42 -1.41 -12.38
N ALA A 157 11.58 -0.98 -11.12
CA ALA A 157 11.78 -1.87 -9.98
C ALA A 157 10.56 -2.76 -9.71
N ILE A 158 9.34 -2.23 -9.84
CA ILE A 158 8.11 -3.01 -9.68
C ILE A 158 7.95 -4.02 -10.83
N GLU A 159 8.20 -3.60 -12.08
CA GLU A 159 8.15 -4.51 -13.23
C GLU A 159 9.19 -5.64 -13.12
N ALA A 160 10.37 -5.33 -12.58
CA ALA A 160 11.41 -6.31 -12.28
C ALA A 160 11.08 -7.23 -11.08
N GLY A 161 10.04 -6.92 -10.30
CA GLY A 161 9.67 -7.66 -9.09
C GLY A 161 10.65 -7.44 -7.93
N GLU A 162 11.32 -6.29 -7.88
CA GLU A 162 12.27 -5.91 -6.82
C GLU A 162 11.58 -5.25 -5.63
N VAL A 163 10.36 -4.73 -5.81
CA VAL A 163 9.52 -4.18 -4.75
C VAL A 163 8.62 -5.27 -4.18
N ALA A 164 8.47 -5.30 -2.84
CA ALA A 164 7.58 -6.25 -2.18
C ALA A 164 6.11 -5.99 -2.59
N SER A 165 5.41 -7.06 -3.01
CA SER A 165 3.97 -7.01 -3.23
C SER A 165 3.26 -6.88 -1.89
N LEU A 166 2.36 -5.90 -1.75
CA LEU A 166 1.56 -5.67 -0.53
C LEU A 166 0.41 -6.64 -0.34
N ASP A 167 0.19 -7.54 -1.29
CA ASP A 167 -0.80 -8.59 -1.14
C ASP A 167 -0.25 -9.65 -0.16
N GLU A 168 -0.58 -9.51 1.13
CA GLU A 168 -0.20 -10.41 2.23
C GLU A 168 -0.57 -11.88 1.96
N ASP A 169 -1.60 -12.13 1.13
CA ASP A 169 -1.98 -13.47 0.67
C ASP A 169 -0.97 -14.08 -0.32
N THR A 170 0.03 -13.33 -0.74
CA THR A 170 1.09 -13.79 -1.64
C THR A 170 2.36 -14.20 -0.91
N GLU A 171 2.62 -13.77 0.32
CA GLU A 171 3.90 -14.04 0.99
C GLU A 171 4.13 -15.55 1.19
N ALA A 172 5.38 -15.98 1.05
CA ALA A 172 5.76 -17.35 1.34
C ALA A 172 5.42 -17.71 2.80
N PRO A 173 4.82 -18.89 3.07
CA PRO A 173 4.50 -19.30 4.44
C PRO A 173 5.71 -19.25 5.37
N ASP A 174 5.48 -18.87 6.63
CA ASP A 174 6.53 -18.83 7.66
C ASP A 174 7.40 -20.10 7.67
N GLY A 175 8.71 -19.90 7.61
CA GLY A 175 9.69 -20.98 7.62
C GLY A 175 9.77 -21.81 6.32
N ALA A 176 9.14 -21.36 5.22
CA ALA A 176 9.19 -22.04 3.93
C ALA A 176 10.62 -22.34 3.46
N LEU A 177 11.53 -21.37 3.59
CA LEU A 177 12.95 -21.55 3.24
C LEU A 177 13.60 -22.70 4.01
N HIS A 178 13.43 -22.72 5.34
CA HIS A 178 13.99 -23.78 6.18
C HIS A 178 13.37 -25.14 5.85
N ALA A 179 12.06 -25.18 5.56
CA ALA A 179 11.36 -26.38 5.16
C ALA A 179 11.88 -26.94 3.82
N LEU A 180 12.06 -26.09 2.81
CA LEU A 180 12.66 -26.45 1.51
C LEU A 180 14.07 -27.03 1.70
N TYR A 181 14.93 -26.34 2.46
CA TYR A 181 16.29 -26.79 2.73
C TYR A 181 16.34 -28.14 3.45
N SER A 182 15.55 -28.30 4.53
CA SER A 182 15.50 -29.52 5.33
C SER A 182 14.96 -30.71 4.54
N ALA A 183 13.93 -30.50 3.72
CA ALA A 183 13.38 -31.54 2.87
C ALA A 183 14.38 -31.96 1.78
N ALA A 184 15.03 -30.99 1.12
CA ALA A 184 16.08 -31.24 0.11
C ALA A 184 17.28 -31.99 0.71
N ASP A 185 17.74 -31.60 1.90
CA ASP A 185 18.85 -32.26 2.61
C ASP A 185 18.55 -33.72 2.95
N LYS A 186 17.30 -34.03 3.31
CA LYS A 186 16.86 -35.42 3.54
C LYS A 186 16.77 -36.20 2.24
N LEU A 187 16.17 -35.62 1.19
CA LEU A 187 15.93 -36.30 -0.09
C LEU A 187 17.20 -36.57 -0.89
N ARG A 188 18.20 -35.69 -0.81
CA ARG A 188 19.51 -35.96 -1.44
C ARG A 188 20.24 -37.15 -0.79
N ARG A 189 20.00 -37.41 0.50
CA ARG A 189 20.59 -38.55 1.25
C ARG A 189 19.75 -39.82 1.05
N ASP A 190 18.43 -39.67 1.09
CA ASP A 190 17.45 -40.74 0.90
C ASP A 190 16.29 -40.25 -0.01
N PRO A 191 16.31 -40.58 -1.32
CA PRO A 191 15.29 -40.14 -2.27
C PRO A 191 13.94 -40.82 -2.07
N THR A 192 13.87 -41.83 -1.19
CA THR A 192 12.63 -42.53 -0.86
C THR A 192 12.00 -42.02 0.44
N HIS A 193 12.54 -40.94 1.02
CA HIS A 193 12.06 -40.37 2.28
C HIS A 193 10.66 -39.75 2.15
N GLY A 194 9.64 -40.57 2.40
CA GLY A 194 8.22 -40.25 2.19
C GLY A 194 7.76 -38.95 2.83
N SER A 195 8.07 -38.72 4.11
CA SER A 195 7.61 -37.50 4.80
C SER A 195 8.16 -36.21 4.18
N SER A 196 9.39 -36.23 3.65
CA SER A 196 9.97 -35.05 3.00
C SER A 196 9.30 -34.79 1.64
N ARG A 197 9.00 -35.86 0.91
CA ARG A 197 8.23 -35.79 -0.33
C ARG A 197 6.83 -35.22 -0.08
N ASP A 198 6.12 -35.76 0.92
CA ASP A 198 4.76 -35.31 1.26
C ASP A 198 4.75 -33.85 1.71
N SER A 199 5.73 -33.44 2.51
CA SER A 199 5.89 -32.03 2.90
C SER A 199 6.12 -31.10 1.70
N LEU A 200 6.96 -31.48 0.73
CA LEU A 200 7.17 -30.68 -0.48
C LEU A 200 5.92 -30.63 -1.37
N LEU A 201 5.22 -31.76 -1.54
CA LEU A 201 3.96 -31.80 -2.30
C LEU A 201 2.88 -30.91 -1.70
N ALA A 202 2.87 -30.73 -0.38
CA ALA A 202 1.94 -29.82 0.29
C ALA A 202 2.40 -28.35 0.27
N LEU A 203 3.71 -28.10 0.37
CA LEU A 203 4.27 -26.74 0.47
C LEU A 203 4.37 -26.05 -0.89
N VAL A 204 4.94 -26.72 -1.89
CA VAL A 204 5.28 -26.10 -3.19
C VAL A 204 4.08 -25.46 -3.90
N PRO A 205 2.86 -26.05 -3.91
CA PRO A 205 1.69 -25.42 -4.52
C PRO A 205 1.26 -24.10 -3.88
N ARG A 206 1.76 -23.79 -2.67
CA ARG A 206 1.46 -22.57 -1.93
C ARG A 206 2.54 -21.50 -2.08
N LEU A 207 3.62 -21.79 -2.81
CA LEU A 207 4.72 -20.85 -3.01
C LEU A 207 4.49 -20.07 -4.32
N SER A 208 4.65 -18.76 -4.25
CA SER A 208 4.73 -17.91 -5.44
C SER A 208 6.19 -17.49 -5.71
N PRO A 209 6.72 -17.61 -6.94
CA PRO A 209 8.05 -17.09 -7.27
C PRO A 209 8.20 -15.58 -7.08
N SER A 210 7.12 -14.81 -7.14
CA SER A 210 7.11 -13.35 -7.01
C SER A 210 6.91 -12.86 -5.57
N ALA A 211 6.90 -13.75 -4.59
CA ALA A 211 6.59 -13.40 -3.21
C ALA A 211 7.60 -14.04 -2.24
N PRO A 212 8.77 -13.41 -2.08
CA PRO A 212 9.80 -13.92 -1.20
C PRO A 212 9.40 -13.80 0.29
N PRO A 213 9.93 -14.66 1.17
CA PRO A 213 9.87 -14.42 2.60
C PRO A 213 10.55 -13.09 2.96
N PHE A 214 10.08 -12.43 4.03
CA PHE A 214 10.68 -11.22 4.56
C PHE A 214 12.23 -11.22 4.60
N GLY A 215 12.83 -10.16 4.06
CA GLY A 215 14.29 -9.98 4.04
C GLY A 215 15.04 -10.75 2.94
N MET A 216 14.34 -11.40 2.02
CA MET A 216 14.93 -12.08 0.85
C MET A 216 14.61 -11.35 -0.45
N ALA A 217 15.59 -11.24 -1.35
CA ALA A 217 15.37 -10.70 -2.69
C ALA A 217 14.55 -11.66 -3.58
N GLY A 218 13.70 -11.10 -4.45
CA GLY A 218 12.81 -11.86 -5.33
C GLY A 218 13.51 -12.82 -6.29
N GLY A 219 14.63 -12.40 -6.92
CA GLY A 219 15.37 -13.24 -7.88
C GLY A 219 15.89 -14.56 -7.29
N PRO A 220 16.65 -14.54 -6.17
CA PRO A 220 17.04 -15.75 -5.45
C PRO A 220 15.85 -16.63 -5.03
N TRP A 221 14.77 -16.03 -4.53
CA TRP A 221 13.58 -16.76 -4.14
C TRP A 221 12.90 -17.48 -5.31
N ALA A 222 12.67 -16.78 -6.42
CA ALA A 222 12.11 -17.36 -7.63
C ALA A 222 12.93 -18.56 -8.14
N THR A 223 14.26 -18.49 -8.01
CA THR A 223 15.16 -19.60 -8.33
C THR A 223 14.93 -20.81 -7.42
N MET A 224 14.74 -20.61 -6.11
CA MET A 224 14.44 -21.68 -5.17
C MET A 224 13.08 -22.33 -5.43
N VAL A 225 12.04 -21.53 -5.68
CA VAL A 225 10.69 -22.02 -6.02
C VAL A 225 10.72 -22.83 -7.32
N GLY A 226 11.46 -22.36 -8.33
CA GLY A 226 11.68 -23.10 -9.57
C GLY A 226 12.36 -24.45 -9.35
N ALA A 227 13.42 -24.51 -8.54
CA ALA A 227 14.10 -25.76 -8.20
C ALA A 227 13.20 -26.72 -7.41
N ALA A 228 12.40 -26.20 -6.48
CA ALA A 228 11.44 -26.99 -5.71
C ALA A 228 10.32 -27.58 -6.57
N THR A 229 9.81 -26.79 -7.52
CA THR A 229 8.81 -27.23 -8.50
C THR A 229 9.36 -28.33 -9.40
N ALA A 230 10.60 -28.17 -9.89
CA ALA A 230 11.27 -29.20 -10.68
C ALA A 230 11.43 -30.52 -9.90
N LEU A 231 11.82 -30.44 -8.62
CA LEU A 231 11.90 -31.61 -7.74
C LEU A 231 10.52 -32.27 -7.55
N VAL A 232 9.46 -31.49 -7.28
CA VAL A 232 8.10 -32.03 -7.17
C VAL A 232 7.66 -32.74 -8.45
N ALA A 233 7.94 -32.17 -9.61
CA ALA A 233 7.64 -32.80 -10.89
C ALA A 233 8.34 -34.15 -11.07
N THR A 234 9.51 -34.39 -10.47
CA THR A 234 10.15 -35.72 -10.51
C THR A 234 9.31 -36.78 -9.80
N PHE A 235 8.66 -36.41 -8.69
CA PHE A 235 7.80 -37.30 -7.92
C PHE A 235 6.51 -37.65 -8.66
N GLU A 236 5.86 -36.63 -9.23
CA GLU A 236 4.58 -36.76 -9.92
C GLU A 236 4.71 -37.57 -11.20
N ASN A 237 5.83 -37.39 -11.92
CA ASN A 237 6.12 -38.14 -13.14
C ASN A 237 6.74 -39.53 -12.88
N GLY A 238 6.88 -39.95 -11.61
CA GLY A 238 7.43 -41.25 -11.26
C GLY A 238 8.86 -41.48 -11.77
N ARG A 239 9.70 -40.43 -11.75
CA ARG A 239 11.08 -40.48 -12.25
C ARG A 239 11.96 -41.35 -11.36
N PRO A 240 13.05 -41.94 -11.89
CA PRO A 240 13.95 -42.78 -11.11
C PRO A 240 14.62 -42.02 -9.95
N THR A 241 15.06 -42.77 -8.94
CA THR A 241 15.64 -42.21 -7.71
C THR A 241 16.89 -41.37 -7.93
N ASP A 242 17.64 -41.61 -9.01
CA ASP A 242 18.84 -40.83 -9.34
C ASP A 242 18.48 -39.41 -9.82
N GLU A 243 17.42 -39.26 -10.62
CA GLU A 243 16.89 -37.95 -11.04
C GLU A 243 16.31 -37.17 -9.83
N ILE A 244 15.64 -37.88 -8.92
CA ILE A 244 15.15 -37.28 -7.66
C ILE A 244 16.33 -36.74 -6.83
N LYS A 245 17.41 -37.54 -6.68
CA LYS A 245 18.61 -37.09 -5.96
C LYS A 245 19.26 -35.89 -6.62
N GLU A 246 19.32 -35.85 -7.96
CA GLU A 246 19.89 -34.73 -8.71
C GLU A 246 19.09 -33.45 -8.45
N ALA A 247 17.77 -33.50 -8.61
CA ALA A 247 16.89 -32.35 -8.34
C ALA A 247 16.94 -31.91 -6.86
N ALA A 248 17.04 -32.86 -5.92
CA ALA A 248 17.20 -32.53 -4.50
C ALA A 248 18.53 -31.86 -4.18
N ASN A 249 19.63 -32.23 -4.86
CA ASN A 249 20.91 -31.54 -4.72
C ASN A 249 20.85 -30.12 -5.32
N ALA A 250 20.15 -29.93 -6.45
CA ALA A 250 19.97 -28.61 -7.04
C ALA A 250 19.20 -27.67 -6.10
N LEU A 251 18.06 -28.11 -5.54
CA LEU A 251 17.30 -27.36 -4.55
C LEU A 251 18.13 -27.06 -3.29
N HIS A 252 18.83 -28.06 -2.75
CA HIS A 252 19.69 -27.88 -1.58
C HIS A 252 20.79 -26.83 -1.83
N GLY A 253 21.39 -26.84 -3.03
CA GLY A 253 22.42 -25.89 -3.42
C GLY A 253 21.94 -24.45 -3.43
N VAL A 254 20.79 -24.17 -4.05
CA VAL A 254 20.25 -22.81 -4.14
C VAL A 254 19.75 -22.27 -2.79
N CYS A 255 19.28 -23.15 -1.89
CA CYS A 255 18.88 -22.75 -0.53
C CYS A 255 20.07 -22.56 0.44
N ARG A 256 21.24 -23.15 0.15
CA ARG A 256 22.35 -23.26 1.11
C ARG A 256 22.88 -21.92 1.59
N ASP A 257 22.90 -20.93 0.72
CA ASP A 257 23.49 -19.62 1.02
C ASP A 257 22.57 -18.73 1.87
N TRP A 258 21.38 -19.23 2.25
CA TRP A 258 20.32 -18.48 2.91
C TRP A 258 19.83 -19.11 4.24
N VAL A 259 20.40 -20.24 4.67
CA VAL A 259 20.01 -21.01 5.88
C VAL A 259 21.16 -21.17 6.86
#